data_AF-A0A126REX0-F1
#
_entry.id   AF-A0A126REX0-F1
#
_cell.length_a   1.000
_cell.length_b   1.000
_cell.length_c   1.000
_cell.angle_alpha   90.00
_cell.angle_beta   90.00
_cell.angle_gamma   90.00
#
_symmetry.space_group_name_H-M   'P 1'
#
loop_
_entity.id
_entity.type
_entity.pdbx_description
1 polymer ?
#
loop_
_entity_poly.entity_id
_entity_poly.type
_entity_poly.pdbx_seq_one_letter_code
_entity_poly.pdbx_strand_id
1 'polypeptide(L)'
;MLGIRRPFRGPDYHSLWATQRGADHRVGGSQAFYHTRDDYIQMPPFKVFHSADDYYATLAHEAVHLAGHESRLNRKTLISTSRADYARDELVAELGACFIGAIVGFKVEEREDHAAYLEHWLTALRNDKRAIFEAAREAQNAADYLLAMMLDQGG
;
A
#
# COMPACT_ATOMS: atom_id res chain seq x y z
N MET A 1 6.44 -22.60 -40.14
CA MET A 1 6.53 -21.14 -39.90
C MET A 1 6.11 -20.89 -38.45
N LEU A 2 7.07 -20.93 -37.51
CA LEU A 2 6.82 -20.74 -36.09
C LEU A 2 6.55 -19.25 -35.83
N GLY A 3 5.33 -18.92 -35.41
CA GLY A 3 4.99 -17.61 -34.88
C GLY A 3 5.64 -17.44 -33.50
N ILE A 4 6.65 -16.58 -33.44
CA ILE A 4 7.26 -16.10 -32.20
C ILE A 4 6.15 -15.44 -31.38
N ARG A 5 5.72 -16.11 -30.30
CA ARG A 5 4.87 -15.50 -29.29
C ARG A 5 5.65 -14.34 -28.68
N ARG A 6 5.15 -13.12 -28.84
CA ARG A 6 5.67 -11.94 -28.12
C ARG A 6 5.65 -12.25 -26.61
N PRO A 7 6.67 -11.84 -25.84
CA PRO A 7 6.60 -11.98 -24.40
C PRO A 7 5.37 -11.23 -23.89
N PHE A 8 4.65 -11.86 -22.96
CA PHE A 8 3.53 -11.29 -22.23
C PHE A 8 4.01 -9.99 -21.57
N ARG A 9 3.57 -8.84 -22.09
CA ARG A 9 3.72 -7.53 -21.44
C ARG A 9 2.68 -7.51 -20.33
N GLY A 10 3.10 -7.60 -19.07
CA GLY A 10 2.22 -7.37 -17.92
C GLY A 10 1.56 -5.99 -18.01
N PRO A 11 0.47 -5.75 -17.27
CA PRO A 11 -0.22 -4.47 -17.30
C PRO A 11 0.77 -3.34 -16.97
N ASP A 12 0.65 -2.23 -17.70
CA ASP A 12 1.30 -0.97 -17.39
C ASP A 12 0.83 -0.52 -15.99
N TYR A 13 1.56 -0.92 -14.95
CA TYR A 13 1.28 -0.52 -13.58
C TYR A 13 1.41 1.00 -13.40
N HIS A 14 2.25 1.68 -14.20
CA HIS A 14 2.46 3.13 -14.10
C HIS A 14 1.16 3.91 -14.37
N SER A 15 0.34 3.47 -15.33
CA SER A 15 -0.92 4.11 -15.69
C SER A 15 -1.98 4.08 -14.58
N LEU A 16 -1.97 3.02 -13.75
CA LEU A 16 -2.93 2.83 -12.66
C LEU A 16 -2.72 3.81 -11.50
N TRP A 17 -1.47 4.21 -11.24
CA TRP A 17 -1.12 5.08 -10.11
C TRP A 17 -0.87 6.53 -10.52
N ALA A 18 -0.48 6.79 -11.77
CA ALA A 18 -0.17 8.15 -12.25
C ALA A 18 -1.40 9.07 -12.42
N THR A 19 -2.62 8.53 -12.28
CA THR A 19 -3.87 9.27 -12.60
C THR A 19 -4.93 9.24 -11.49
N GLN A 20 -4.57 8.87 -10.26
CA GLN A 20 -5.48 9.03 -9.12
C GLN A 20 -5.78 10.53 -8.89
N ARG A 21 -6.97 10.99 -9.29
CA ARG A 21 -7.46 12.31 -8.90
C ARG A 21 -7.56 12.36 -7.37
N GLY A 22 -6.63 13.05 -6.72
CA GLY A 22 -6.68 13.33 -5.29
C GLY A 22 -5.62 12.65 -4.42
N ALA A 23 -4.66 11.94 -5.00
CA ALA A 23 -3.42 11.58 -4.31
C ALA A 23 -2.27 12.41 -4.91
N ASP A 24 -1.81 13.43 -4.19
CA ASP A 24 -0.60 14.16 -4.57
C ASP A 24 0.59 13.20 -4.41
N HIS A 25 1.15 12.74 -5.53
CA HIS A 25 2.27 11.81 -5.56
C HIS A 25 3.53 12.53 -6.03
N ARG A 26 4.53 12.61 -5.15
CA ARG A 26 5.78 13.34 -5.35
C ARG A 26 6.94 12.36 -5.45
N VAL A 27 7.85 12.60 -6.40
CA VAL A 27 9.04 11.77 -6.59
C VAL A 27 10.30 12.57 -6.27
N GLY A 28 11.12 12.05 -5.36
CA GLY A 28 12.33 12.72 -4.86
C GLY A 28 12.77 12.18 -3.49
N GLY A 29 13.86 12.73 -2.94
CA GLY A 29 14.37 12.31 -1.64
C GLY A 29 14.85 10.85 -1.60
N SER A 30 14.94 10.31 -0.38
CA SER A 30 15.46 8.96 -0.11
C SER A 30 14.51 8.07 0.68
N GLN A 31 13.32 8.55 1.03
CA GLN A 31 12.34 7.81 1.84
C GLN A 31 10.95 7.87 1.21
N ALA A 32 10.21 6.76 1.34
CA ALA A 32 8.78 6.72 1.06
C ALA A 32 8.01 7.07 2.33
N PHE A 33 6.93 7.85 2.18
CA PHE A 33 5.99 8.13 3.27
C PHE A 33 4.72 8.79 2.73
N TYR A 34 3.61 8.58 3.43
CA TYR A 34 2.43 9.43 3.36
C TYR A 34 2.52 10.57 4.39
N HIS A 35 2.33 11.81 3.93
CA HIS A 35 2.36 13.01 4.77
C HIS A 35 0.95 13.47 5.12
N THR A 36 0.43 13.00 6.26
CA THR A 36 -0.98 13.17 6.66
C THR A 36 -1.48 14.62 6.67
N ARG A 37 -0.65 15.59 7.07
CA ARG A 37 -1.08 17.00 7.19
C ARG A 37 -1.31 17.69 5.84
N ASP A 38 -0.46 17.37 4.87
CA ASP A 38 -0.48 18.02 3.56
C ASP A 38 -1.06 17.08 2.48
N ASP A 39 -1.50 15.89 2.90
CA ASP A 39 -2.23 14.90 2.10
C ASP A 39 -1.52 14.50 0.79
N TYR A 40 -0.26 14.08 0.91
CA TYR A 40 0.54 13.63 -0.25
C TYR A 40 1.39 12.39 0.09
N ILE A 41 1.71 11.61 -0.93
CA ILE A 41 2.69 10.51 -0.88
C ILE A 41 4.01 11.02 -1.45
N GLN A 42 5.09 10.81 -0.70
CA GLN A 42 6.46 10.95 -1.18
C GLN A 42 6.99 9.56 -1.55
N MET A 43 7.59 9.45 -2.73
CA MET A 43 8.33 8.26 -3.16
C MET A 43 9.76 8.62 -3.55
N PRO A 44 10.76 7.79 -3.22
CA PRO A 44 12.08 7.87 -3.82
C PRO A 44 12.03 7.63 -5.34
N PRO A 45 13.04 8.07 -6.10
CA PRO A 45 13.12 7.77 -7.53
C PRO A 45 13.15 6.26 -7.78
N PHE A 46 12.38 5.76 -8.76
CA PHE A 46 12.26 4.32 -9.09
C PHE A 46 13.60 3.55 -9.10
N LYS A 47 14.67 4.18 -9.61
CA LYS A 47 16.03 3.62 -9.68
C LYS A 47 16.65 3.18 -8.33
N VAL A 48 16.10 3.61 -7.19
CA VAL A 48 16.60 3.19 -5.87
C VAL A 48 15.95 1.90 -5.38
N PHE A 49 14.91 1.41 -6.05
CA PHE A 49 14.24 0.15 -5.76
C PHE A 49 14.87 -0.99 -6.55
N HIS A 50 14.88 -2.19 -5.99
CA HIS A 50 15.48 -3.37 -6.63
C HIS A 50 14.64 -3.88 -7.80
N SER A 51 13.32 -3.74 -7.70
CA SER A 51 12.36 -4.25 -8.68
C SER A 51 11.17 -3.31 -8.83
N ALA A 52 10.36 -3.53 -9.87
CA ALA A 52 9.08 -2.84 -10.02
C ALA A 52 8.11 -3.24 -8.91
N ASP A 53 8.11 -4.51 -8.53
CA ASP A 53 7.28 -5.06 -7.45
C ASP A 53 7.58 -4.34 -6.13
N ASP A 54 8.85 -4.14 -5.78
CA ASP A 54 9.28 -3.37 -4.61
C ASP A 54 8.73 -1.94 -4.61
N TYR A 55 8.78 -1.26 -5.76
CA TYR A 55 8.28 0.10 -5.90
C TYR A 55 6.76 0.15 -5.71
N TYR A 56 6.02 -0.74 -6.37
CA TYR A 56 4.55 -0.74 -6.33
C TYR A 56 4.00 -1.25 -5.01
N ALA A 57 4.67 -2.21 -4.36
CA ALA A 57 4.34 -2.63 -3.00
C ALA A 57 4.49 -1.47 -2.01
N THR A 58 5.61 -0.74 -2.09
CA THR A 58 5.86 0.45 -1.25
C THR A 58 4.83 1.54 -1.54
N LEU A 59 4.53 1.83 -2.80
CA LEU A 59 3.52 2.82 -3.16
C LEU A 59 2.12 2.42 -2.67
N ALA A 60 1.76 1.15 -2.78
CA ALA A 60 0.48 0.64 -2.29
C ALA A 60 0.36 0.76 -0.77
N HIS A 61 1.44 0.49 -0.03
CA HIS A 61 1.52 0.72 1.42
C HIS A 61 1.19 2.18 1.76
N GLU A 62 1.90 3.14 1.14
CA GLU A 62 1.65 4.56 1.39
C GLU A 62 0.26 5.01 0.94
N ALA A 63 -0.27 4.42 -0.14
CA ALA A 63 -1.62 4.69 -0.61
C ALA A 63 -2.69 4.25 0.40
N VAL A 64 -2.45 3.17 1.15
CA VAL A 64 -3.37 2.72 2.20
C VAL A 64 -3.35 3.64 3.41
N HIS A 65 -2.23 4.28 3.74
CA HIS A 65 -2.20 5.39 4.70
C HIS A 65 -2.98 6.59 4.19
N LEU A 66 -2.76 6.97 2.93
CA LEU A 66 -3.49 8.07 2.28
C LEU A 66 -5.00 7.85 2.30
N ALA A 67 -5.47 6.63 1.99
CA ALA A 67 -6.89 6.26 2.06
C ALA A 67 -7.51 6.49 3.45
N GLY A 68 -6.70 6.45 4.52
CA GLY A 68 -7.11 6.69 5.90
C GLY A 68 -7.36 8.16 6.26
N HIS A 69 -7.01 9.12 5.40
CA HIS A 69 -7.17 10.55 5.66
C HIS A 69 -8.62 10.94 6.06
N GLU A 70 -8.79 12.03 6.81
CA GLU A 70 -10.09 12.46 7.33
C GLU A 70 -11.13 12.79 6.25
N SER A 71 -10.68 13.22 5.06
CA SER A 71 -11.52 13.47 3.89
C SER A 71 -11.93 12.20 3.13
N ARG A 72 -11.43 11.03 3.55
CA ARG A 72 -11.61 9.72 2.90
C ARG A 72 -12.24 8.73 3.89
N LEU A 73 -11.50 7.69 4.30
CA LEU A 73 -12.00 6.67 5.24
C LEU A 73 -11.94 7.12 6.71
N ASN A 74 -11.28 8.24 7.01
CA ASN A 74 -11.22 8.84 8.34
C ASN A 74 -10.80 7.84 9.44
N ARG A 75 -9.74 7.08 9.14
CA ARG A 75 -9.22 6.01 10.00
C ARG A 75 -8.52 6.66 11.20
N LYS A 76 -9.07 6.45 12.40
CA LYS A 76 -8.65 7.18 13.61
C LYS A 76 -7.23 6.84 14.08
N THR A 77 -6.73 5.66 13.74
CA THR A 77 -5.37 5.22 14.09
C THR A 77 -4.29 6.03 13.38
N LEU A 78 -4.57 6.53 12.17
CA LEU A 78 -3.61 7.24 11.31
C LEU A 78 -3.03 8.51 11.94
N ILE A 79 -3.82 9.25 12.73
CA ILE A 79 -3.40 10.49 13.39
C ILE A 79 -3.10 10.31 14.88
N SER A 80 -3.17 9.08 15.39
CA SER A 80 -2.96 8.82 16.81
C SER A 80 -1.49 8.96 17.17
N THR A 81 -1.23 9.56 18.34
CA THR A 81 0.13 9.65 18.91
C THR A 81 0.51 8.41 19.72
N SER A 82 -0.37 7.40 19.81
CA SER A 82 -0.11 6.19 20.59
C SER A 82 0.68 5.17 19.77
N ARG A 83 1.69 4.54 20.37
CA ARG A 83 2.50 3.50 19.71
C ARG A 83 1.67 2.29 19.27
N ALA A 84 0.60 1.98 20.01
CA ALA A 84 -0.28 0.85 19.70
C ALA A 84 -1.17 1.14 18.49
N ASP A 85 -1.67 2.38 18.37
CA ASP A 85 -2.44 2.78 17.19
C ASP A 85 -1.55 2.91 15.96
N TYR A 86 -0.33 3.43 16.12
CA TYR A 86 0.67 3.46 15.06
C TYR A 86 0.94 2.05 14.52
N ALA A 87 1.23 1.09 15.39
CA ALA A 87 1.43 -0.30 15.00
C ALA A 87 0.18 -0.91 14.34
N ARG A 88 -1.04 -0.51 14.75
CA ARG A 88 -2.27 -0.95 14.08
C ARG A 88 -2.43 -0.34 12.69
N ASP A 89 -2.08 0.93 12.50
CA ASP A 89 -2.20 1.59 11.19
C ASP A 89 -1.23 1.00 10.16
N GLU A 90 -0.01 0.72 10.58
CA GLU A 90 1.00 0.02 9.80
C GLU A 90 0.52 -1.39 9.38
N LEU A 91 -0.24 -2.09 10.23
CA LEU A 91 -0.83 -3.40 9.89
C LEU A 91 -1.80 -3.26 8.74
N VAL A 92 -2.63 -2.24 8.83
CA VAL A 92 -3.65 -1.94 7.84
C VAL A 92 -2.96 -1.61 6.51
N ALA A 93 -1.89 -0.82 6.53
CA ALA A 93 -1.10 -0.48 5.35
C ALA A 93 -0.52 -1.72 4.65
N GLU A 94 0.08 -2.62 5.41
CA GLU A 94 0.75 -3.80 4.89
C GLU A 94 -0.23 -4.85 4.34
N LEU A 95 -1.29 -5.15 5.10
CA LEU A 95 -2.36 -6.01 4.62
C LEU A 95 -3.04 -5.42 3.39
N GLY A 96 -3.28 -4.11 3.37
CA GLY A 96 -3.88 -3.40 2.25
C GLY A 96 -3.01 -3.49 1.00
N ALA A 97 -1.69 -3.28 1.13
CA ALA A 97 -0.73 -3.43 0.04
C ALA A 97 -0.73 -4.85 -0.53
N CYS A 98 -0.79 -5.87 0.35
CA CYS A 98 -0.90 -7.28 -0.06
C CYS A 98 -2.21 -7.55 -0.83
N PHE A 99 -3.34 -7.03 -0.36
CA PHE A 99 -4.64 -7.20 -1.02
C PHE A 99 -4.68 -6.54 -2.39
N ILE A 100 -4.15 -5.31 -2.51
CA ILE A 100 -4.03 -4.60 -3.79
C ILE A 100 -3.09 -5.36 -4.73
N GLY A 101 -1.94 -5.82 -4.25
CA GLY A 101 -0.97 -6.59 -5.02
C GLY A 101 -1.56 -7.89 -5.58
N ALA A 102 -2.34 -8.60 -4.77
CA ALA A 102 -3.04 -9.81 -5.21
C ALA A 102 -4.03 -9.56 -6.36
N ILE A 103 -4.63 -8.36 -6.44
CA ILE A 103 -5.61 -8.00 -7.46
C ILE A 103 -4.93 -7.42 -8.71
N VAL A 104 -3.97 -6.51 -8.52
CA VAL A 104 -3.30 -5.77 -9.60
C VAL A 104 -2.15 -6.56 -10.21
N GLY A 105 -1.55 -7.49 -9.47
CA GLY A 105 -0.55 -8.43 -9.95
C GLY A 105 0.90 -8.03 -9.71
N PHE A 106 1.19 -7.16 -8.73
CA PHE A 106 2.55 -7.00 -8.19
C PHE A 106 2.70 -7.84 -6.92
N LYS A 107 3.92 -8.27 -6.62
CA LYS A 107 4.20 -9.02 -5.40
C LYS A 107 4.73 -8.10 -4.31
N VAL A 108 4.32 -8.35 -3.08
CA VAL A 108 5.04 -7.88 -1.91
C VAL A 108 6.15 -8.89 -1.67
N GLU A 109 7.39 -8.54 -1.98
CA GLU A 109 8.54 -9.43 -1.73
C GLU A 109 8.77 -9.59 -0.22
N GLU A 110 9.13 -10.81 0.20
CA GLU A 110 9.60 -11.07 1.57
C GLU A 110 11.01 -10.47 1.71
N ARG A 111 11.14 -9.27 2.28
CA ARG A 111 12.45 -8.74 2.65
C ARG A 111 12.94 -9.38 3.97
N GLU A 112 14.25 -9.49 4.17
CA GLU A 112 14.84 -10.14 5.36
C GLU A 112 14.49 -9.43 6.70
N ASP A 113 14.06 -8.17 6.65
CA ASP A 113 13.52 -7.38 7.77
C ASP A 113 12.08 -7.75 8.16
N HIS A 114 11.35 -8.52 7.32
CA HIS A 114 10.00 -9.01 7.63
C HIS A 114 9.99 -9.96 8.84
N ALA A 115 11.10 -10.62 9.19
CA ALA A 115 11.13 -11.49 10.36
C ALA A 115 10.86 -10.73 11.67
N ALA A 116 11.44 -9.54 11.83
CA ALA A 116 11.20 -8.68 12.99
C ALA A 116 9.78 -8.10 12.99
N TYR A 117 9.26 -7.81 11.80
CA TYR A 117 7.90 -7.31 11.59
C TYR A 117 6.86 -8.39 11.88
N LEU A 118 7.04 -9.60 11.32
CA LEU A 118 6.26 -10.81 11.60
C LEU A 118 6.33 -11.22 13.07
N GLU A 119 7.47 -11.06 13.75
CA GLU A 119 7.57 -11.32 15.19
C GLU A 119 6.78 -10.29 16.01
N HIS A 120 6.84 -9.02 15.64
CA HIS A 120 6.00 -7.98 16.23
C HIS A 120 4.51 -8.27 15.98
N TRP A 121 4.15 -8.67 14.76
CA TRP A 121 2.80 -9.11 14.41
C TRP A 121 2.36 -10.31 15.20
N LEU A 122 3.13 -11.39 15.22
CA LEU A 122 2.82 -12.61 15.97
C LEU A 122 2.62 -12.31 17.45
N THR A 123 3.37 -11.35 17.99
CA THR A 123 3.21 -10.87 19.38
C THR A 123 1.90 -10.09 19.57
N ALA A 124 1.58 -9.16 18.66
CA ALA A 124 0.30 -8.42 18.68
C ALA A 124 -0.91 -9.36 18.48
N LEU A 125 -0.82 -10.30 17.53
CA LEU A 125 -1.79 -11.34 17.19
C LEU A 125 -2.08 -12.30 18.35
N ARG A 126 -1.06 -12.61 19.16
CA ARG A 126 -1.20 -13.47 20.35
C ARG A 126 -1.97 -12.77 21.47
N ASN A 127 -1.84 -11.46 21.58
CA ASN A 127 -2.43 -10.68 22.66
C ASN A 127 -3.84 -10.19 22.34
N ASP A 128 -4.20 -10.03 21.06
CA ASP A 128 -5.56 -9.62 20.66
C ASP A 128 -6.00 -10.24 19.32
N LYS A 129 -6.75 -11.34 19.41
CA LYS A 129 -7.31 -12.04 18.25
C LYS A 129 -8.40 -11.26 17.51
N ARG A 130 -8.99 -10.22 18.11
CA ARG A 130 -9.99 -9.37 17.43
C ARG A 130 -9.33 -8.28 16.62
N ALA A 131 -8.22 -7.74 17.14
CA ALA A 131 -7.44 -6.69 16.47
C ALA A 131 -7.03 -7.06 15.04
N ILE A 132 -6.72 -8.33 14.75
CA ILE A 132 -6.38 -8.74 13.39
C ILE A 132 -7.55 -8.70 12.42
N PHE A 133 -8.75 -9.08 12.86
CA PHE A 133 -9.94 -9.02 12.01
C PHE A 133 -10.35 -7.56 11.77
N GLU A 134 -10.18 -6.70 12.78
CA GLU A 134 -10.39 -5.26 12.64
C GLU A 134 -9.40 -4.64 11.64
N ALA A 135 -8.11 -4.93 11.78
CA ALA A 135 -7.10 -4.46 10.86
C ALA A 135 -7.30 -4.99 9.43
N ALA A 136 -7.64 -6.28 9.27
CA ALA A 136 -7.94 -6.86 7.97
C ALA A 136 -9.18 -6.22 7.33
N ARG A 137 -10.23 -5.92 8.12
CA ARG A 137 -11.42 -5.20 7.65
C ARG A 137 -11.07 -3.79 7.19
N GLU A 138 -10.25 -3.06 7.94
CA GLU A 138 -9.81 -1.72 7.58
C GLU A 138 -8.89 -1.72 6.35
N ALA A 139 -8.04 -2.73 6.22
CA ALA A 139 -7.19 -2.96 5.05
C ALA A 139 -8.03 -3.25 3.81
N GLN A 140 -9.06 -4.10 3.94
CA GLN A 140 -9.99 -4.36 2.84
C GLN A 140 -10.74 -3.10 2.42
N ASN A 141 -11.26 -2.32 3.37
CA ASN A 141 -11.93 -1.05 3.05
C ASN A 141 -11.01 -0.08 2.29
N ALA A 142 -9.73 0.00 2.68
CA ALA A 142 -8.74 0.82 2.00
C ALA A 142 -8.41 0.30 0.59
N ALA A 143 -8.22 -1.02 0.45
CA ALA A 143 -8.00 -1.65 -0.86
C ALA A 143 -9.20 -1.41 -1.79
N ASP A 144 -10.42 -1.65 -1.31
CA ASP A 144 -11.64 -1.43 -2.09
C ASP A 144 -11.79 0.03 -2.54
N TYR A 145 -11.53 0.98 -1.62
CA TYR A 145 -11.56 2.41 -1.94
C TYR A 145 -10.54 2.76 -3.04
N LEU A 146 -9.30 2.31 -2.91
CA LEU A 146 -8.23 2.60 -3.86
C LEU A 146 -8.47 1.94 -5.23
N LEU A 147 -8.95 0.69 -5.24
CA LEU A 147 -9.25 -0.06 -6.46
C LEU A 147 -10.46 0.51 -7.20
N ALA A 148 -11.50 0.95 -6.48
CA ALA A 148 -12.64 1.63 -7.09
C ALA A 148 -12.20 2.90 -7.83
N MET A 149 -11.30 3.69 -7.23
CA MET A 149 -10.72 4.87 -7.87
C MET A 149 -9.87 4.54 -9.11
N MET A 150 -9.25 3.35 -9.16
CA MET A 150 -8.50 2.87 -10.33
C MET A 150 -9.42 2.44 -11.48
N LEU A 151 -10.54 1.79 -11.18
CA LEU A 151 -11.46 1.26 -12.18
C LEU A 151 -12.34 2.34 -12.83
N ASP A 152 -12.67 3.40 -12.09
CA ASP A 152 -13.44 4.55 -12.61
C ASP A 152 -12.66 5.38 -13.66
N GLN A 153 -11.37 5.09 -13.90
CA GLN A 153 -10.57 5.72 -14.97
C GLN A 153 -10.66 4.99 -16.33
N GLY A 154 -11.43 3.91 -16.41
CA GLY A 154 -11.59 3.10 -17.63
C GLY A 154 -12.79 3.46 -18.53
N GLY A 155 -13.46 4.59 -18.28
CA GLY A 155 -14.64 5.07 -19.03
C GLY A 155 -14.34 6.19 -20.02
#